data_AF-A0A6I0TD20-F1
#
_entry.id   AF-A0A6I0TD20-F1
#
_cell.length_a   1.000
_cell.length_b   1.000
_cell.length_c   1.000
_cell.angle_alpha   90.00
_cell.angle_beta   90.00
_cell.angle_gamma   90.00
#
_symmetry.space_group_name_H-M   'P 1'
#
loop_
_entity.id
_entity.type
_entity.pdbx_description
1 polymer ?
#
loop_
_entity_poly.entity_id
_entity_poly.type
_entity_poly.pdbx_seq_one_letter_code
_entity_poly.pdbx_strand_id
1 'polypeptide(L)'
;MPINRLINNADIEKVSEGLLSVKNNCFINKMLLSPTNPLLCNNPGGIIKNQVGLSADSLKEYMSVCTFVHTIDGWSYLSNAINAFLNGEPSITVHLSYYAELRAAMAFLCTEGILIANNEQACIDSSNNIYIPSCQPKSMRITRTGTHSATWDIINEWILNSTKQTNVLEYFTYKGRTFKELISFIPHAANTNSGQVALVKKWLQTWCFDIRKYEEDREGRNTSSYNANIARNFTPNNLRDSLSILNEFWLLLEPSADNFSKLDQYLFALYLKEVYNNAVLNGFSITKDDFIKGLYNNSGLTEDLFLSRVFINDEESSLLKYAKDHQIDPGTGEVHSLTIIARAILLLRFCCGACSFLFKKNSISKNDLDFYIHKVGQSYGIWDTVNPEDLRDLWTDINDLLIDFEQYFEANTPSNIYNLKTTFTGYSEVYTQFSRAGLWGLGL
;
A
#
# COMPACT_ATOMS: atom_id res chain seq x y z
N MET A 1 6.94 21.02 15.98
CA MET A 1 6.24 21.30 14.70
C MET A 1 4.77 20.90 14.81
N PRO A 2 3.84 21.61 14.17
CA PRO A 2 2.39 21.32 14.16
C PRO A 2 2.02 19.88 13.80
N ILE A 3 2.70 19.29 12.81
CA ILE A 3 2.45 17.90 12.36
C ILE A 3 2.79 16.89 13.46
N ASN A 4 3.91 17.06 14.16
CA ASN A 4 4.27 16.19 15.29
C ASN A 4 3.22 16.18 16.40
N ARG A 5 2.49 17.29 16.62
CA ARG A 5 1.37 17.30 17.57
C ARG A 5 0.19 16.47 17.08
N LEU A 6 -0.16 16.58 15.79
CA LEU A 6 -1.20 15.75 15.18
C LEU A 6 -0.87 14.26 15.34
N ILE A 7 0.36 13.87 15.00
CA ILE A 7 0.84 12.48 15.07
C ILE A 7 0.85 11.96 16.51
N ASN A 8 1.39 12.74 17.45
CA ASN A 8 1.51 12.31 18.85
C ASN A 8 0.17 12.30 19.59
N ASN A 9 -0.80 13.11 19.15
CA ASN A 9 -2.16 13.06 19.69
C ASN A 9 -2.98 11.92 19.11
N ALA A 10 -2.68 11.45 17.89
CA ALA A 10 -3.47 10.41 17.24
C ALA A 10 -3.35 9.07 17.97
N ASP A 11 -4.50 8.47 18.31
CA ASP A 11 -4.57 7.18 18.99
C ASP A 11 -5.15 6.10 18.07
N ILE A 12 -4.37 5.02 17.90
CA ILE A 12 -4.72 3.85 17.05
C ILE A 12 -5.90 3.09 17.65
N GLU A 13 -6.04 3.07 18.98
CA GLU A 13 -7.13 2.36 19.64
C GLU A 13 -8.49 2.97 19.31
N LYS A 14 -8.55 4.28 19.04
CA LYS A 14 -9.79 4.97 18.63
C LYS A 14 -10.31 4.51 17.28
N VAL A 15 -9.42 4.08 16.39
CA VAL A 15 -9.79 3.45 15.12
C VAL A 15 -10.41 2.08 15.35
N SER A 16 -9.86 1.31 16.30
CA SER A 16 -10.40 0.00 16.68
C SER A 16 -11.77 0.12 17.36
N GLU A 17 -11.95 1.08 18.28
CA GLU A 17 -13.25 1.41 18.86
C GLU A 17 -14.29 1.76 17.78
N GLY A 18 -13.90 2.60 16.80
CA GLY A 18 -14.74 2.95 15.66
C GLY A 18 -15.16 1.75 14.84
N LEU A 19 -14.20 0.88 14.52
CA LEU A 19 -14.43 -0.34 13.74
C LEU A 19 -15.39 -1.30 14.43
N LEU A 20 -15.26 -1.48 15.75
CA LEU A 20 -16.20 -2.28 16.55
C LEU A 20 -17.60 -1.66 16.57
N SER A 21 -17.72 -0.33 16.65
CA SER A 21 -19.01 0.36 16.54
C SER A 21 -19.67 0.09 15.19
N VAL A 22 -18.95 0.30 14.07
CA VAL A 22 -19.54 0.04 12.73
C VAL A 22 -19.85 -1.44 12.52
N LYS A 23 -19.04 -2.36 13.05
CA LYS A 23 -19.37 -3.80 13.02
C LYS A 23 -20.72 -4.08 13.68
N ASN A 24 -20.88 -3.62 14.92
CA ASN A 24 -22.04 -3.95 15.74
C ASN A 24 -23.32 -3.20 15.32
N ASN A 25 -23.19 -2.03 14.70
CA ASN A 25 -24.33 -1.16 14.42
C ASN A 25 -24.65 -1.01 12.92
N CYS A 26 -23.64 -1.11 12.06
CA CYS A 26 -23.77 -0.81 10.62
C CYS A 26 -23.66 -2.06 9.74
N PHE A 27 -22.65 -2.92 9.95
CA PHE A 27 -22.40 -4.08 9.09
C PHE A 27 -23.55 -5.11 9.13
N ILE A 28 -24.16 -5.31 10.30
CA ILE A 28 -25.37 -6.14 10.46
C ILE A 28 -26.52 -5.67 9.54
N ASN A 29 -26.58 -4.36 9.29
CA ASN A 29 -27.57 -3.72 8.42
C ASN A 29 -27.07 -3.52 6.98
N LYS A 30 -25.94 -4.14 6.61
CA LYS A 30 -25.29 -4.02 5.30
C LYS A 30 -24.94 -2.57 4.93
N MET A 31 -24.52 -1.78 5.91
CA MET A 31 -24.07 -0.40 5.73
C MET A 31 -22.63 -0.25 6.21
N LEU A 32 -21.81 0.53 5.49
CA LEU A 32 -20.45 0.84 5.95
C LEU A 32 -20.46 1.85 7.11
N LEU A 33 -21.41 2.77 7.11
CA LEU A 33 -21.49 3.86 8.07
C LEU A 33 -22.95 4.20 8.33
N SER A 34 -23.26 4.73 9.52
CA SER A 34 -24.62 5.19 9.83
C SER A 34 -25.07 6.28 8.84
N PRO A 35 -26.32 6.23 8.33
CA PRO A 35 -26.89 7.31 7.52
C PRO A 35 -26.95 8.67 8.22
N THR A 36 -26.91 8.68 9.56
CA THR A 36 -26.90 9.90 10.37
C THR A 36 -25.49 10.41 10.67
N ASN A 37 -24.44 9.70 10.25
CA ASN A 37 -23.08 10.14 10.47
C ASN A 37 -22.81 11.40 9.60
N PRO A 38 -22.45 12.56 10.20
CA PRO A 38 -22.32 13.83 9.49
C PRO A 38 -21.19 13.82 8.44
N LEU A 39 -20.25 12.88 8.55
CA LEU A 39 -19.14 12.73 7.60
C LEU A 39 -19.54 11.91 6.35
N LEU A 40 -20.73 11.29 6.33
CA LEU A 40 -21.29 10.67 5.13
C LEU A 40 -21.80 11.75 4.15
N CYS A 41 -20.88 12.50 3.55
CA CYS A 41 -21.19 13.55 2.60
C CYS A 41 -20.05 13.77 1.58
N ASN A 42 -20.29 14.65 0.59
CA ASN A 42 -19.30 14.95 -0.45
C ASN A 42 -18.15 15.87 0.03
N ASN A 43 -18.30 16.53 1.19
CA ASN A 43 -17.31 17.46 1.72
C ASN A 43 -17.10 17.28 3.24
N PRO A 44 -16.55 16.13 3.66
CA PRO A 44 -16.28 15.86 5.08
C PRO A 44 -15.33 16.88 5.71
N GLY A 45 -14.39 17.46 4.93
CA GLY A 45 -13.52 18.54 5.42
C GLY A 45 -14.30 19.77 5.89
N GLY A 46 -15.35 20.17 5.18
CA GLY A 46 -16.22 21.27 5.61
C GLY A 46 -16.90 21.01 6.95
N ILE A 47 -17.32 19.77 7.21
CA ILE A 47 -17.90 19.34 8.48
C ILE A 47 -16.85 19.38 9.59
N ILE A 48 -15.65 18.86 9.34
CA ILE A 48 -14.54 18.85 10.30
C ILE A 48 -14.17 20.27 10.72
N LYS A 49 -13.93 21.16 9.74
CA LYS A 49 -13.55 22.56 9.99
C LYS A 49 -14.56 23.30 10.87
N ASN A 50 -15.84 23.13 10.57
CA ASN A 50 -16.93 23.85 11.23
C ASN A 50 -17.50 23.11 12.45
N GLN A 51 -17.06 21.86 12.68
CA GLN A 51 -17.49 20.98 13.76
C GLN A 51 -19.03 20.80 13.84
N VAL A 52 -19.72 20.84 12.69
CA VAL A 52 -21.19 20.76 12.65
C VAL A 52 -21.64 19.33 12.87
N GLY A 53 -22.19 19.05 14.06
CA GLY A 53 -22.65 17.70 14.44
C GLY A 53 -21.52 16.68 14.61
N LEU A 54 -20.26 17.12 14.54
CA LEU A 54 -19.08 16.27 14.67
C LEU A 54 -18.93 15.79 16.12
N SER A 55 -18.97 14.49 16.34
CA SER A 55 -18.64 13.85 17.61
C SER A 55 -17.41 12.96 17.46
N ALA A 56 -16.78 12.62 18.59
CA ALA A 56 -15.66 11.67 18.59
C ALA A 56 -16.08 10.35 17.95
N ASP A 57 -17.24 9.81 18.31
CA ASP A 57 -17.75 8.54 17.77
C ASP A 57 -17.99 8.62 16.25
N SER A 58 -18.59 9.71 15.76
CA SER A 58 -18.81 9.88 14.32
C SER A 58 -17.49 9.88 13.53
N LEU A 59 -16.44 10.48 14.10
CA LEU A 59 -15.11 10.56 13.50
C LEU A 59 -14.37 9.22 13.59
N LYS A 60 -14.48 8.49 14.70
CA LYS A 60 -13.92 7.11 14.84
C LYS A 60 -14.51 6.18 13.79
N GLU A 61 -15.84 6.16 13.67
CA GLU A 61 -16.54 5.31 12.71
C GLU A 61 -16.11 5.65 11.28
N TYR A 62 -16.16 6.93 10.90
CA TYR A 62 -15.78 7.36 9.55
C TYR A 62 -14.31 7.01 9.24
N MET A 63 -13.39 7.32 10.15
CA MET A 63 -11.96 7.03 9.99
C MET A 63 -11.71 5.52 9.88
N SER A 64 -12.39 4.70 10.69
CA SER A 64 -12.26 3.25 10.63
C SER A 64 -12.71 2.68 9.29
N VAL A 65 -13.79 3.21 8.70
CA VAL A 65 -14.27 2.81 7.37
C VAL A 65 -13.30 3.26 6.27
N CYS A 66 -12.76 4.47 6.38
CA CYS A 66 -11.77 4.99 5.43
C CYS A 66 -10.53 4.12 5.31
N THR A 67 -10.15 3.35 6.35
CA THR A 67 -8.99 2.45 6.29
C THR A 67 -9.07 1.47 5.12
N PHE A 68 -10.18 0.73 5.00
CA PHE A 68 -10.32 -0.29 3.96
C PHE A 68 -10.97 0.25 2.68
N VAL A 69 -11.82 1.28 2.77
CA VAL A 69 -12.40 1.90 1.57
C VAL A 69 -11.31 2.57 0.73
N HIS A 70 -10.43 3.37 1.34
CA HIS A 70 -9.31 3.96 0.59
C HIS A 70 -8.30 2.91 0.11
N THR A 71 -8.11 1.81 0.85
CA THR A 71 -7.28 0.69 0.37
C THR A 71 -7.85 0.09 -0.92
N ILE A 72 -9.14 -0.23 -0.96
CA ILE A 72 -9.80 -0.76 -2.16
C ILE A 72 -9.82 0.27 -3.31
N ASP A 73 -10.12 1.54 -3.02
CA ASP A 73 -10.06 2.61 -4.02
C ASP A 73 -8.67 2.70 -4.65
N GLY A 74 -7.60 2.59 -3.84
CA GLY A 74 -6.23 2.66 -4.34
C GLY A 74 -5.89 1.54 -5.31
N TRP A 75 -6.32 0.30 -5.03
CA TRP A 75 -6.19 -0.81 -5.97
C TRP A 75 -7.03 -0.63 -7.25
N SER A 76 -8.20 0.02 -7.14
CA SER A 76 -9.01 0.39 -8.30
C SER A 76 -8.30 1.44 -9.18
N TYR A 77 -7.72 2.47 -8.57
CA TYR A 77 -6.89 3.46 -9.30
C TYR A 77 -5.72 2.78 -10.01
N LEU A 78 -5.03 1.85 -9.35
CA LEU A 78 -3.94 1.09 -9.96
C LEU A 78 -4.43 0.27 -11.15
N SER A 79 -5.56 -0.43 -11.03
CA SER A 79 -6.14 -1.22 -12.14
C SER A 79 -6.40 -0.36 -13.37
N ASN A 80 -7.01 0.80 -13.16
CA ASN A 80 -7.28 1.76 -14.23
C ASN A 80 -5.98 2.37 -14.80
N ALA A 81 -4.94 2.52 -13.99
CA ALA A 81 -3.62 2.95 -14.47
C ALA A 81 -2.99 1.93 -15.43
N ILE A 82 -3.08 0.63 -15.11
CA ILE A 82 -2.63 -0.45 -15.98
C ILE A 82 -3.47 -0.52 -17.26
N ASN A 83 -4.79 -0.35 -17.17
CA ASN A 83 -5.62 -0.25 -18.36
C ASN A 83 -5.22 0.95 -19.24
N ALA A 84 -4.98 2.13 -18.66
CA ALA A 84 -4.47 3.27 -19.41
C ALA A 84 -3.10 2.98 -20.05
N PHE A 85 -2.23 2.25 -19.34
CA PHE A 85 -0.91 1.84 -19.86
C PHE A 85 -1.06 0.98 -21.11
N LEU A 86 -1.95 -0.02 -21.08
CA LEU A 86 -2.27 -0.91 -22.21
C LEU A 86 -3.13 -0.25 -23.30
N ASN A 87 -3.49 1.01 -23.15
CA ASN A 87 -4.11 1.84 -24.18
C ASN A 87 -3.15 2.91 -24.73
N GLY A 88 -1.88 2.90 -24.29
CA GLY A 88 -0.88 3.85 -24.78
C GLY A 88 -1.06 5.24 -24.18
N GLU A 89 -1.61 5.32 -22.97
CA GLU A 89 -1.95 6.58 -22.29
C GLU A 89 -1.04 6.88 -21.09
N PRO A 90 0.29 7.11 -21.27
CA PRO A 90 1.24 7.25 -20.16
C PRO A 90 0.92 8.36 -19.16
N SER A 91 0.39 9.51 -19.63
CA SER A 91 -0.02 10.61 -18.76
C SER A 91 -1.18 10.23 -17.82
N ILE A 92 -2.14 9.45 -18.32
CA ILE A 92 -3.24 8.93 -17.51
C ILE A 92 -2.73 7.84 -16.56
N THR A 93 -1.84 6.95 -17.03
CA THR A 93 -1.19 5.95 -16.18
C THR A 93 -0.48 6.58 -15.00
N VAL A 94 0.33 7.62 -15.23
CA VAL A 94 1.04 8.37 -14.17
C VAL A 94 0.05 9.00 -13.20
N HIS A 95 -0.98 9.67 -13.72
CA HIS A 95 -1.99 10.31 -12.89
C HIS A 95 -2.68 9.31 -11.96
N LEU A 96 -3.19 8.21 -12.51
CA LEU A 96 -3.93 7.21 -11.75
C LEU A 96 -3.03 6.43 -10.78
N SER A 97 -1.80 6.12 -11.17
CA SER A 97 -0.83 5.44 -10.27
C SER A 97 -0.50 6.32 -9.06
N TYR A 98 -0.31 7.62 -9.26
CA TYR A 98 -0.07 8.57 -8.16
C TYR A 98 -1.29 8.67 -7.21
N TYR A 99 -2.51 8.60 -7.76
CA TYR A 99 -3.71 8.55 -6.93
C TYR A 99 -3.84 7.22 -6.17
N ALA A 100 -3.37 6.12 -6.73
CA ALA A 100 -3.28 4.85 -6.01
C ALA A 100 -2.37 4.96 -4.78
N GLU A 101 -1.18 5.58 -4.94
CA GLU A 101 -0.28 5.87 -3.82
C GLU A 101 -0.95 6.77 -2.76
N LEU A 102 -1.58 7.87 -3.20
CA LEU A 102 -2.22 8.81 -2.29
C LEU A 102 -3.34 8.13 -1.47
N ARG A 103 -4.18 7.33 -2.13
CA ARG A 103 -5.26 6.59 -1.46
C ARG A 103 -4.71 5.60 -0.44
N ALA A 104 -3.65 4.88 -0.79
CA ALA A 104 -2.97 3.98 0.13
C ALA A 104 -2.39 4.77 1.32
N ALA A 105 -1.65 5.86 1.10
CA ALA A 105 -1.13 6.69 2.19
C ALA A 105 -2.24 7.21 3.12
N MET A 106 -3.36 7.69 2.58
CA MET A 106 -4.50 8.13 3.37
C MET A 106 -5.16 6.98 4.15
N ALA A 107 -5.29 5.79 3.56
CA ALA A 107 -5.78 4.59 4.22
C ALA A 107 -4.91 4.25 5.43
N PHE A 108 -3.59 4.21 5.24
CA PHE A 108 -2.63 3.97 6.31
C PHE A 108 -2.70 5.02 7.42
N LEU A 109 -2.74 6.32 7.09
CA LEU A 109 -2.88 7.37 8.10
C LEU A 109 -4.17 7.21 8.92
N CYS A 110 -5.26 6.77 8.31
CA CYS A 110 -6.49 6.44 9.04
C CYS A 110 -6.25 5.30 10.03
N THR A 111 -5.47 4.27 9.69
CA THR A 111 -5.10 3.20 10.64
C THR A 111 -4.28 3.72 11.82
N GLU A 112 -3.53 4.80 11.62
CA GLU A 112 -2.70 5.44 12.64
C GLU A 112 -3.47 6.46 13.52
N GLY A 113 -4.77 6.64 13.26
CA GLY A 113 -5.65 7.56 13.98
C GLY A 113 -5.72 8.97 13.37
N ILE A 114 -5.27 9.15 12.13
CA ILE A 114 -5.19 10.44 11.44
C ILE A 114 -6.07 10.44 10.20
N LEU A 115 -7.08 11.32 10.18
CA LEU A 115 -7.92 11.55 9.01
C LEU A 115 -7.42 12.75 8.21
N ILE A 116 -7.39 12.60 6.89
CA ILE A 116 -7.23 13.69 5.93
C ILE A 116 -8.51 13.77 5.10
N ALA A 117 -9.17 14.92 5.14
CA ALA A 117 -10.45 15.15 4.46
C ALA A 117 -10.44 16.52 3.79
N ASN A 118 -10.32 16.52 2.45
CA ASN A 118 -10.14 17.75 1.66
C ASN A 118 -8.92 18.54 2.16
N ASN A 119 -9.13 19.77 2.64
CA ASN A 119 -8.07 20.63 3.18
C ASN A 119 -7.98 20.59 4.71
N GLU A 120 -8.59 19.58 5.34
CA GLU A 120 -8.64 19.45 6.79
C GLU A 120 -8.01 18.15 7.25
N GLN A 121 -7.43 18.21 8.45
CA GLN A 121 -6.84 17.07 9.14
C GLN A 121 -7.46 16.96 10.52
N ALA A 122 -7.69 15.75 10.99
CA ALA A 122 -8.20 15.51 12.32
C ALA A 122 -7.61 14.23 12.91
N CYS A 123 -7.42 14.21 14.22
CA CYS A 123 -7.19 12.98 14.97
C CYS A 123 -8.01 12.98 16.26
N ILE A 124 -8.09 11.82 16.88
CA ILE A 124 -8.73 11.63 18.19
C ILE A 124 -7.64 11.17 19.15
N ASP A 125 -7.57 11.83 20.31
CA ASP A 125 -6.66 11.44 21.39
C ASP A 125 -7.24 10.34 22.28
N SER A 126 -6.41 9.83 23.19
CA SER A 126 -6.79 8.78 24.13
C SER A 126 -7.95 9.16 25.05
N SER A 127 -8.18 10.46 25.25
CA SER A 127 -9.27 11.04 26.06
C SER A 127 -10.53 11.36 25.24
N ASN A 128 -10.61 10.92 23.98
CA ASN A 128 -11.69 11.20 23.04
C ASN A 128 -11.81 12.68 22.62
N ASN A 129 -10.78 13.51 22.83
CA ASN A 129 -10.80 14.86 22.29
C ASN A 129 -10.44 14.83 20.81
N ILE A 130 -11.15 15.63 20.03
CA ILE A 130 -10.85 15.82 18.60
C ILE A 130 -9.81 16.93 18.47
N TYR A 131 -8.67 16.61 17.89
CA TYR A 131 -7.65 17.59 17.55
C TYR A 131 -7.70 17.91 16.06
N ILE A 132 -7.97 19.19 15.76
CA ILE A 132 -8.07 19.72 14.39
C ILE A 132 -7.05 20.85 14.25
N PRO A 133 -5.94 20.67 13.49
CA PRO A 133 -4.87 21.66 13.39
C PRO A 133 -5.35 23.02 12.88
N SER A 134 -6.30 23.07 11.95
CA SER A 134 -6.80 24.32 11.37
C SER A 134 -7.56 25.20 12.38
N CYS A 135 -8.16 24.59 13.41
CA CYS A 135 -8.83 25.27 14.52
C CYS A 135 -7.86 25.78 15.60
N GLN A 136 -6.57 25.43 15.53
CA GLN A 136 -5.58 25.84 16.52
C GLN A 136 -5.05 27.28 16.28
N PRO A 137 -4.35 27.89 17.25
CA PRO A 137 -3.61 29.13 17.03
C PRO A 137 -2.63 29.03 15.86
N LYS A 138 -2.34 30.14 15.16
CA LYS A 138 -1.51 30.16 13.93
C LYS A 138 -0.18 29.39 14.06
N SER A 139 0.50 29.47 15.20
CA SER A 139 1.77 28.78 15.47
C SER A 139 1.66 27.25 15.53
N MET A 140 0.45 26.73 15.61
CA MET A 140 0.13 25.30 15.73
C MET A 140 -0.64 24.76 14.52
N ARG A 141 -0.83 25.56 13.48
CA ARG A 141 -1.51 25.13 12.24
C ARG A 141 -0.53 24.43 11.31
N ILE A 142 -1.00 23.39 10.63
CA ILE A 142 -0.30 22.83 9.48
C ILE A 142 -0.34 23.88 8.35
N THR A 143 0.79 24.15 7.71
CA THR A 143 0.93 25.19 6.68
C THR A 143 0.43 24.71 5.32
N ARG A 144 0.76 23.47 4.95
CA ARG A 144 0.36 22.85 3.69
C ARG A 144 -0.83 21.91 3.91
N THR A 145 -2.03 22.46 3.89
CA THR A 145 -3.25 21.72 4.28
C THR A 145 -3.92 20.96 3.14
N GLY A 146 -3.52 21.18 1.88
CA GLY A 146 -4.09 20.47 0.73
C GLY A 146 -3.81 18.96 0.81
N THR A 147 -4.78 18.13 0.42
CA THR A 147 -4.76 16.66 0.56
C THR A 147 -3.40 16.05 0.26
N HIS A 148 -2.85 16.30 -0.93
CA HIS A 148 -1.58 15.73 -1.37
C HIS A 148 -0.41 16.15 -0.47
N SER A 149 -0.24 17.46 -0.27
CA SER A 149 0.88 17.97 0.51
C SER A 149 0.80 17.56 1.97
N ALA A 150 -0.40 17.61 2.57
CA ALA A 150 -0.60 17.22 3.95
C ALA A 150 -0.31 15.73 4.14
N THR A 151 -0.76 14.87 3.21
CA THR A 151 -0.53 13.42 3.26
C THR A 151 0.97 13.11 3.29
N TRP A 152 1.73 13.64 2.33
CA TRP A 152 3.16 13.34 2.25
C TRP A 152 3.97 13.96 3.39
N ASP A 153 3.64 15.18 3.81
CA ASP A 153 4.30 15.82 4.95
C ASP A 153 4.03 15.02 6.26
N ILE A 154 2.79 14.54 6.46
CA ILE A 154 2.43 13.74 7.64
C ILE A 154 3.09 12.35 7.60
N ILE A 155 3.11 11.68 6.45
CA ILE A 155 3.78 10.38 6.29
C ILE A 155 5.28 10.50 6.60
N ASN A 156 5.96 11.50 6.05
CA ASN A 156 7.37 11.69 6.32
C ASN A 156 7.64 11.97 7.80
N GLU A 157 6.85 12.84 8.43
CA GLU A 157 6.97 13.08 9.87
C GLU A 157 6.65 11.81 10.67
N TRP A 158 5.69 10.97 10.24
CA TRP A 158 5.41 9.68 10.89
C TRP A 158 6.61 8.73 10.81
N ILE A 159 7.33 8.68 9.70
CA ILE A 159 8.54 7.87 9.53
C ILE A 159 9.66 8.34 10.46
N LEU A 160 9.86 9.65 10.53
CA LEU A 160 10.90 10.25 11.36
C LEU A 160 10.56 10.22 12.86
N ASN A 161 9.27 10.05 13.20
CA ASN A 161 8.81 10.05 14.58
C ASN A 161 9.13 8.72 15.28
N SER A 162 9.98 8.79 16.30
CA SER A 162 10.42 7.67 17.14
C SER A 162 9.52 7.43 18.37
N THR A 163 8.60 8.35 18.67
CA THR A 163 7.73 8.30 19.86
C THR A 163 6.36 7.69 19.57
N LYS A 164 5.87 7.81 18.33
CA LYS A 164 4.59 7.29 17.89
C LYS A 164 4.64 5.76 17.85
N GLN A 165 3.79 5.14 18.66
CA GLN A 165 3.56 3.70 18.61
C GLN A 165 2.87 3.33 17.31
N THR A 166 3.26 2.19 16.73
CA THR A 166 2.69 1.63 15.49
C THR A 166 2.86 0.12 15.50
N ASN A 167 2.01 -0.59 14.74
CA ASN A 167 2.00 -2.04 14.63
C ASN A 167 2.62 -2.53 13.32
N VAL A 168 3.50 -1.73 12.71
CA VAL A 168 4.06 -1.98 11.37
C VAL A 168 4.71 -3.37 11.19
N LEU A 169 5.24 -3.95 12.26
CA LEU A 169 5.83 -5.29 12.26
C LEU A 169 4.80 -6.42 12.18
N GLU A 170 3.53 -6.11 12.39
CA GLU A 170 2.41 -7.07 12.29
C GLU A 170 1.81 -7.10 10.87
N TYR A 171 2.19 -6.17 9.99
CA TYR A 171 1.57 -6.00 8.67
C TYR A 171 2.08 -7.00 7.62
N PHE A 172 3.19 -7.67 7.93
CA PHE A 172 3.91 -8.57 7.04
C PHE A 172 4.13 -9.93 7.71
N THR A 173 4.13 -10.97 6.89
CA THR A 173 4.25 -12.35 7.35
C THR A 173 5.31 -13.10 6.57
N TYR A 174 6.03 -13.97 7.26
CA TYR A 174 6.93 -14.93 6.63
C TYR A 174 6.69 -16.31 7.23
N LYS A 175 6.35 -17.28 6.37
CA LYS A 175 5.99 -18.66 6.75
C LYS A 175 4.90 -18.70 7.84
N GLY A 176 3.83 -17.92 7.64
CA GLY A 176 2.69 -17.86 8.55
C GLY A 176 2.93 -17.19 9.90
N ARG A 177 4.09 -16.56 10.12
CA ARG A 177 4.39 -15.77 11.33
C ARG A 177 4.61 -14.31 10.98
N THR A 178 4.18 -13.39 11.83
CA THR A 178 4.42 -11.96 11.59
C THR A 178 5.90 -11.62 11.77
N PHE A 179 6.37 -10.53 11.17
CA PHE A 179 7.74 -10.07 11.42
C PHE A 179 7.95 -9.79 12.91
N LYS A 180 6.92 -9.31 13.61
CA LYS A 180 6.97 -9.09 15.06
C LYS A 180 7.32 -10.38 15.83
N GLU A 181 6.67 -11.49 15.50
CA GLU A 181 6.93 -12.79 16.12
C GLU A 181 8.34 -13.30 15.79
N LEU A 182 8.80 -13.06 14.57
CA LEU A 182 10.08 -13.58 14.08
C LEU A 182 11.31 -12.86 14.66
N ILE A 183 11.18 -11.58 15.04
CA ILE A 183 12.31 -10.77 15.49
C ILE A 183 13.09 -11.41 16.62
N SER A 184 12.40 -12.04 17.58
CA SER A 184 13.04 -12.66 18.74
C SER A 184 14.01 -13.80 18.39
N PHE A 185 13.90 -14.36 17.18
CA PHE A 185 14.76 -15.44 16.69
C PHE A 185 15.92 -14.93 15.82
N ILE A 186 15.88 -13.67 15.38
CA ILE A 186 16.92 -13.07 14.53
C ILE A 186 18.16 -12.79 15.39
N PRO A 187 19.35 -13.31 15.01
CA PRO A 187 20.59 -13.01 15.73
C PRO A 187 20.84 -11.50 15.83
N HIS A 188 21.21 -11.03 17.01
CA HIS A 188 21.59 -9.62 17.27
C HIS A 188 20.50 -8.58 16.92
N ALA A 189 19.23 -8.99 16.83
CA ALA A 189 18.14 -8.04 16.65
C ALA A 189 18.06 -7.04 17.81
N ALA A 190 17.56 -5.84 17.53
CA ALA A 190 17.38 -4.83 18.56
C ALA A 190 16.44 -5.33 19.66
N ASN A 191 16.83 -5.16 20.92
CA ASN A 191 16.06 -5.64 22.07
C ASN A 191 14.90 -4.71 22.46
N THR A 192 14.81 -3.52 21.87
CA THR A 192 13.75 -2.54 22.14
C THR A 192 12.77 -2.45 20.97
N ASN A 193 11.48 -2.32 21.26
CA ASN A 193 10.45 -2.16 20.23
C ASN A 193 10.74 -0.94 19.33
N SER A 194 11.17 0.18 19.90
CA SER A 194 11.52 1.38 19.14
C SER A 194 12.68 1.15 18.18
N GLY A 195 13.71 0.38 18.58
CA GLY A 195 14.82 0.01 17.71
C GLY A 195 14.38 -0.90 16.55
N GLN A 196 13.53 -1.89 16.85
CA GLN A 196 12.97 -2.81 15.84
C GLN A 196 12.14 -2.05 14.79
N VAL A 197 11.27 -1.15 15.24
CA VAL A 197 10.42 -0.32 14.36
C VAL A 197 11.25 0.69 13.58
N ALA A 198 12.30 1.27 14.16
CA ALA A 198 13.17 2.22 13.47
C ALA A 198 13.86 1.58 12.26
N LEU A 199 14.31 0.33 12.37
CA LEU A 199 14.86 -0.42 11.24
C LEU A 199 13.80 -0.61 10.14
N VAL A 200 12.55 -0.90 10.52
CA VAL A 200 11.46 -1.04 9.54
C VAL A 200 11.19 0.26 8.78
N LYS A 201 11.05 1.36 9.53
CA LYS A 201 10.82 2.69 8.95
C LYS A 201 11.94 3.13 8.02
N LYS A 202 13.19 2.77 8.31
CA LYS A 202 14.35 3.09 7.47
C LYS A 202 14.27 2.44 6.09
N TRP A 203 13.97 1.14 5.99
CA TRP A 203 13.86 0.52 4.67
C TRP A 203 12.58 0.99 3.95
N LEU A 204 11.43 1.13 4.64
CA LEU A 204 10.19 1.72 4.08
C LEU A 204 10.42 3.09 3.41
N GLN A 205 11.24 3.94 4.02
CA GLN A 205 11.59 5.25 3.47
C GLN A 205 12.33 5.15 2.12
N THR A 206 13.08 4.08 1.88
CA THR A 206 13.97 3.97 0.71
C THR A 206 13.20 3.73 -0.60
N TRP A 207 12.14 2.93 -0.56
CA TRP A 207 11.38 2.52 -1.77
C TRP A 207 9.94 3.01 -1.77
N CYS A 208 9.33 3.28 -0.61
CA CYS A 208 7.97 3.81 -0.58
C CYS A 208 7.95 5.30 -0.31
N PHE A 209 8.59 5.77 0.76
CA PHE A 209 8.23 7.06 1.36
C PHE A 209 9.30 8.17 1.29
N ASP A 210 10.01 8.26 0.18
CA ASP A 210 10.95 9.36 -0.04
C ASP A 210 10.19 10.61 -0.51
N ILE A 211 10.23 11.71 0.26
CA ILE A 211 9.59 12.98 -0.12
C ILE A 211 10.05 13.44 -1.51
N ARG A 212 11.33 13.31 -1.83
CA ARG A 212 11.85 13.81 -3.12
C ARG A 212 11.18 13.07 -4.26
N LYS A 213 11.01 11.76 -4.13
CA LYS A 213 10.28 10.95 -5.12
C LYS A 213 8.83 11.38 -5.24
N TYR A 214 8.14 11.65 -4.14
CA TYR A 214 6.76 12.13 -4.19
C TYR A 214 6.61 13.54 -4.77
N GLU A 215 7.61 14.40 -4.59
CA GLU A 215 7.68 15.69 -5.25
C GLU A 215 7.85 15.53 -6.76
N GLU A 216 8.78 14.67 -7.19
CA GLU A 216 8.96 14.28 -8.60
C GLU A 216 7.66 13.68 -9.18
N ASP A 217 7.04 12.72 -8.50
CA ASP A 217 5.79 12.07 -8.92
C ASP A 217 4.64 13.06 -9.07
N ARG A 218 4.55 13.99 -8.12
CA ARG A 218 3.58 15.08 -8.18
C ARG A 218 3.86 16.00 -9.36
N GLU A 219 5.12 16.31 -9.66
CA GLU A 219 5.52 17.12 -10.80
C GLU A 219 5.26 16.42 -12.12
N GLY A 220 5.63 15.15 -12.27
CA GLY A 220 5.33 14.34 -13.45
C GLY A 220 3.83 14.18 -13.64
N ARG A 221 3.06 14.02 -12.56
CA ARG A 221 1.59 14.04 -12.61
C ARG A 221 1.05 15.40 -13.03
N ASN A 222 1.54 16.51 -12.46
CA ASN A 222 1.10 17.86 -12.82
C ASN A 222 1.36 18.13 -14.31
N THR A 223 2.57 17.84 -14.77
CA THR A 223 2.96 17.97 -16.17
C THR A 223 2.06 17.12 -17.07
N SER A 224 1.78 15.88 -16.67
CA SER A 224 0.89 14.96 -17.39
C SER A 224 -0.59 15.38 -17.38
N SER A 225 -1.04 16.12 -16.37
CA SER A 225 -2.46 16.45 -16.17
C SER A 225 -2.85 17.82 -16.73
N TYR A 226 -1.94 18.80 -16.71
CA TYR A 226 -2.27 20.20 -17.02
C TYR A 226 -1.73 20.68 -18.37
N ASN A 227 -0.73 20.01 -18.95
CA ASN A 227 -0.11 20.43 -20.21
C ASN A 227 -0.60 19.58 -21.39
N ALA A 228 -0.83 20.21 -22.53
CA ALA A 228 -1.00 19.46 -23.78
C ALA A 228 0.34 18.82 -24.17
N ASN A 229 0.36 17.49 -24.31
CA ASN A 229 1.55 16.77 -24.74
C ASN A 229 1.60 16.68 -26.27
N ILE A 230 2.13 17.72 -26.92
CA ILE A 230 2.14 17.87 -28.38
C ILE A 230 3.17 16.94 -29.04
N ALA A 231 4.31 16.67 -28.38
CA ALA A 231 5.39 15.83 -28.89
C ALA A 231 5.35 14.41 -28.29
N ARG A 232 4.14 13.90 -28.01
CA ARG A 232 3.96 12.63 -27.31
C ARG A 232 4.52 11.46 -28.11
N ASN A 233 5.38 10.66 -27.49
CA ASN A 233 5.73 9.35 -28.01
C ASN A 233 4.59 8.37 -27.66
N PHE A 234 3.82 7.97 -28.67
CA PHE A 234 2.67 7.06 -28.51
C PHE A 234 3.08 5.59 -28.46
N THR A 235 4.33 5.28 -28.78
CA THR A 235 4.84 3.91 -28.70
C THR A 235 5.66 3.77 -27.43
N PRO A 236 5.26 2.90 -26.48
CA PRO A 236 6.11 2.58 -25.34
C PRO A 236 7.46 2.07 -25.88
N ASN A 237 8.55 2.71 -25.45
CA ASN A 237 9.87 2.17 -25.71
C ASN A 237 9.92 0.78 -25.05
N ASN A 238 10.03 -0.27 -25.88
CA ASN A 238 10.14 -1.65 -25.42
C ASN A 238 8.90 -2.19 -24.66
N LEU A 239 7.76 -2.28 -25.37
CA LEU A 239 6.49 -2.80 -24.83
C LEU A 239 6.61 -4.21 -24.23
N ARG A 240 7.37 -5.11 -24.87
CA ARG A 240 7.60 -6.47 -24.37
C ARG A 240 8.21 -6.43 -22.97
N ASP A 241 9.31 -5.70 -22.80
CA ASP A 241 10.01 -5.64 -21.51
C ASP A 241 9.11 -5.03 -20.44
N SER A 242 8.35 -3.98 -20.78
CA SER A 242 7.41 -3.37 -19.85
C SER A 242 6.31 -4.34 -19.40
N LEU A 243 5.80 -5.18 -20.29
CA LEU A 243 4.83 -6.22 -19.95
C LEU A 243 5.45 -7.34 -19.12
N SER A 244 6.69 -7.76 -19.44
CA SER A 244 7.42 -8.73 -18.63
C SER A 244 7.59 -8.23 -17.18
N ILE A 245 7.89 -6.94 -16.99
CA ILE A 245 7.98 -6.32 -15.67
C ILE A 245 6.62 -6.33 -14.96
N LEU A 246 5.53 -6.02 -15.66
CA LEU A 246 4.19 -6.09 -15.08
C LEU A 246 3.80 -7.54 -14.71
N ASN A 247 4.20 -8.53 -15.49
CA ASN A 247 4.04 -9.94 -15.14
C ASN A 247 4.81 -10.28 -13.85
N GLU A 248 6.05 -9.80 -13.72
CA GLU A 248 6.82 -9.96 -12.49
C GLU A 248 6.13 -9.27 -11.29
N PHE A 249 5.49 -8.12 -11.49
CA PHE A 249 4.71 -7.46 -10.44
C PHE A 249 3.51 -8.32 -10.01
N TRP A 250 2.78 -8.91 -10.95
CA TRP A 250 1.71 -9.85 -10.63
C TRP A 250 2.21 -11.07 -9.86
N LEU A 251 3.33 -11.68 -10.28
CA LEU A 251 3.94 -12.83 -9.59
C LEU A 251 4.35 -12.51 -8.15
N LEU A 252 4.65 -11.25 -7.82
CA LEU A 252 4.93 -10.83 -6.45
C LEU A 252 3.65 -10.70 -5.61
N LEU A 253 2.50 -10.52 -6.24
CA LEU A 253 1.20 -10.37 -5.59
C LEU A 253 0.45 -11.70 -5.39
N GLU A 254 1.05 -12.82 -5.79
CA GLU A 254 0.49 -14.16 -5.66
C GLU A 254 0.07 -14.48 -4.21
N PRO A 255 -1.20 -14.84 -3.98
CA PRO A 255 -1.69 -15.32 -2.69
C PRO A 255 -1.44 -16.82 -2.53
N SER A 256 -0.19 -17.21 -2.25
CA SER A 256 0.18 -18.61 -2.02
C SER A 256 -0.15 -19.06 -0.58
N ALA A 257 0.86 -19.30 0.27
CA ALA A 257 0.65 -19.70 1.66
C ALA A 257 0.07 -18.54 2.51
N ASP A 258 0.51 -17.33 2.21
CA ASP A 258 0.02 -16.06 2.74
C ASP A 258 -0.45 -15.18 1.55
N ASN A 259 -1.19 -14.10 1.82
CA ASN A 259 -1.79 -13.26 0.77
C ASN A 259 -0.79 -12.63 -0.21
N PHE A 260 0.49 -12.52 0.18
CA PHE A 260 1.56 -11.90 -0.60
C PHE A 260 2.93 -12.53 -0.31
N SER A 261 3.00 -13.86 -0.14
CA SER A 261 4.19 -14.54 0.42
C SER A 261 5.51 -14.18 -0.27
N LYS A 262 5.52 -14.12 -1.61
CA LYS A 262 6.75 -13.86 -2.37
C LYS A 262 7.26 -12.43 -2.19
N LEU A 263 6.34 -11.45 -2.21
CA LEU A 263 6.70 -10.07 -1.91
C LEU A 263 7.20 -9.95 -0.46
N ASP A 264 6.48 -10.52 0.50
CA ASP A 264 6.86 -10.45 1.90
C ASP A 264 8.22 -11.10 2.19
N GLN A 265 8.62 -12.15 1.46
CA GLN A 265 9.97 -12.71 1.52
C GLN A 265 11.05 -11.67 1.13
N TYR A 266 10.84 -10.92 0.05
CA TYR A 266 11.75 -9.82 -0.31
C TYR A 266 11.78 -8.73 0.75
N LEU A 267 10.62 -8.32 1.27
CA LEU A 267 10.52 -7.32 2.32
C LEU A 267 11.20 -7.78 3.62
N PHE A 268 11.08 -9.08 3.94
CA PHE A 268 11.76 -9.67 5.09
C PHE A 268 13.27 -9.72 4.90
N ALA A 269 13.76 -10.05 3.70
CA ALA A 269 15.18 -9.97 3.37
C ALA A 269 15.75 -8.56 3.56
N LEU A 270 15.00 -7.52 3.16
CA LEU A 270 15.38 -6.12 3.39
C LEU A 270 15.45 -5.79 4.89
N TYR A 271 14.48 -6.28 5.67
CA TYR A 271 14.50 -6.11 7.12
C TYR A 271 15.71 -6.81 7.76
N LEU A 272 15.97 -8.08 7.39
CA LEU A 272 17.14 -8.84 7.86
C LEU A 272 18.45 -8.13 7.51
N LYS A 273 18.54 -7.52 6.33
CA LYS A 273 19.70 -6.72 5.91
C LYS A 273 19.92 -5.52 6.81
N GLU A 274 18.88 -4.79 7.19
CA GLU A 274 19.01 -3.68 8.13
C GLU A 274 19.43 -4.14 9.53
N VAL A 275 18.91 -5.28 10.00
CA VAL A 275 19.32 -5.86 11.29
C VAL A 275 20.78 -6.31 11.24
N TYR A 276 21.18 -7.05 10.19
CA TYR A 276 22.56 -7.50 9.97
C TYR A 276 23.52 -6.31 9.91
N ASN A 277 23.21 -5.29 9.11
CA ASN A 277 24.04 -4.09 9.00
C ASN A 277 24.18 -3.39 10.36
N ASN A 278 23.11 -3.31 11.16
CA ASN A 278 23.17 -2.76 12.50
C ASN A 278 24.05 -3.60 13.44
N ALA A 279 23.97 -4.94 13.35
CA ALA A 279 24.81 -5.83 14.13
C ALA A 279 26.31 -5.67 13.80
N VAL A 280 26.65 -5.63 12.51
CA VAL A 280 28.04 -5.40 12.06
C VAL A 280 28.54 -4.04 12.53
N LEU A 281 27.72 -2.98 12.43
CA LEU A 281 28.07 -1.65 12.93
C LEU A 281 28.30 -1.62 14.45
N ASN A 282 27.62 -2.47 15.20
CA ASN A 282 27.80 -2.64 16.65
C ASN A 282 28.98 -3.58 17.00
N GLY A 283 29.78 -4.01 16.03
CA GLY A 283 31.01 -4.78 16.25
C GLY A 283 30.82 -6.29 16.36
N PHE A 284 29.64 -6.83 16.03
CA PHE A 284 29.45 -8.28 15.97
C PHE A 284 30.12 -8.86 14.71
N SER A 285 30.93 -9.90 14.90
CA SER A 285 31.56 -10.65 13.80
C SER A 285 30.70 -11.87 13.47
N ILE A 286 29.84 -11.73 12.46
CA ILE A 286 28.94 -12.79 11.98
C ILE A 286 28.83 -12.71 10.46
N THR A 287 28.86 -13.85 9.76
CA THR A 287 28.64 -13.90 8.31
C THR A 287 27.15 -13.85 7.99
N LYS A 288 26.78 -13.47 6.75
CA LYS A 288 25.37 -13.55 6.33
C LYS A 288 24.82 -14.99 6.41
N ASP A 289 25.62 -15.99 6.04
CA ASP A 289 25.26 -17.39 6.16
C ASP A 289 24.96 -17.81 7.60
N ASP A 290 25.85 -17.49 8.55
CA ASP A 290 25.65 -17.83 9.96
C ASP A 290 24.48 -17.06 10.56
N PHE A 291 24.27 -15.81 10.12
CA PHE A 291 23.14 -14.98 10.55
C PHE A 291 21.80 -15.60 10.15
N ILE A 292 21.65 -16.00 8.89
CA ILE A 292 20.38 -16.58 8.42
C ILE A 292 20.17 -18.02 8.92
N LYS A 293 21.23 -18.81 9.07
CA LYS A 293 21.16 -20.12 9.75
C LYS A 293 20.74 -19.96 11.21
N GLY A 294 21.25 -18.94 11.90
CA GLY A 294 20.85 -18.59 13.26
C GLY A 294 19.35 -18.34 13.36
N LEU A 295 18.76 -17.58 12.42
CA LEU A 295 17.32 -17.38 12.35
C LEU A 295 16.56 -18.71 12.25
N TYR A 296 16.93 -19.61 11.33
CA TYR A 296 16.23 -20.89 11.18
C TYR A 296 16.39 -21.78 12.41
N ASN A 297 17.61 -21.90 12.94
CA ASN A 297 17.90 -22.69 14.14
C ASN A 297 17.10 -22.21 15.36
N ASN A 298 17.01 -20.90 15.56
CA ASN A 298 16.30 -20.30 16.70
C ASN A 298 14.78 -20.37 16.54
N SER A 299 14.27 -20.19 15.32
CA SER A 299 12.82 -20.15 15.06
C SER A 299 12.17 -21.53 14.89
N GLY A 300 12.97 -22.54 14.56
CA GLY A 300 12.51 -23.88 14.17
C GLY A 300 11.88 -23.93 12.79
N LEU A 301 11.99 -22.86 11.99
CA LEU A 301 11.50 -22.85 10.61
C LEU A 301 12.42 -23.66 9.69
N THR A 302 11.84 -24.37 8.74
CA THR A 302 12.59 -25.02 7.66
C THR A 302 13.41 -23.97 6.89
N GLU A 303 14.61 -24.32 6.46
CA GLU A 303 15.41 -23.44 5.60
C GLU A 303 14.65 -23.09 4.32
N ASP A 304 14.83 -21.86 3.85
CA ASP A 304 14.25 -21.33 2.63
C ASP A 304 15.38 -20.84 1.74
N LEU A 305 15.67 -21.62 0.70
CA LEU A 305 16.74 -21.33 -0.25
C LEU A 305 16.52 -19.99 -0.96
N PHE A 306 15.26 -19.60 -1.19
CA PHE A 306 14.95 -18.34 -1.84
C PHE A 306 15.28 -17.16 -0.93
N LEU A 307 14.77 -17.15 0.31
CA LEU A 307 15.11 -16.09 1.28
C LEU A 307 16.62 -16.01 1.52
N SER A 308 17.28 -17.17 1.68
CA SER A 308 18.73 -17.23 1.86
C SER A 308 19.48 -16.63 0.69
N ARG A 309 19.12 -16.99 -0.54
CA ARG A 309 19.74 -16.45 -1.76
C ARG A 309 19.53 -14.93 -1.86
N VAL A 310 18.30 -14.46 -1.65
CA VAL A 310 17.97 -13.02 -1.69
C VAL A 310 18.77 -12.22 -0.66
N PHE A 311 18.83 -12.69 0.58
CA PHE A 311 19.55 -12.01 1.66
C PHE A 311 21.09 -12.05 1.47
N ILE A 312 21.64 -13.22 1.14
CA ILE A 312 23.09 -13.41 1.02
C ILE A 312 23.64 -12.64 -0.19
N ASN A 313 23.01 -12.82 -1.36
CA ASN A 313 23.48 -12.27 -2.62
C ASN A 313 22.99 -10.83 -2.87
N ASP A 314 22.19 -10.26 -1.98
CA ASP A 314 21.55 -8.95 -2.16
C ASP A 314 20.71 -8.88 -3.45
N GLU A 315 20.04 -9.98 -3.81
CA GLU A 315 19.13 -9.97 -4.96
C GLU A 315 17.92 -9.07 -4.68
N GLU A 316 17.50 -8.34 -5.70
CA GLU A 316 16.39 -7.41 -5.61
C GLU A 316 15.32 -7.77 -6.64
N SER A 317 14.04 -7.64 -6.26
CA SER A 317 12.94 -7.80 -7.20
C SER A 317 12.85 -6.60 -8.15
N SER A 318 12.32 -6.80 -9.36
CA SER A 318 12.03 -5.69 -10.28
C SER A 318 11.14 -4.63 -9.62
N LEU A 319 10.15 -5.03 -8.84
CA LEU A 319 9.28 -4.11 -8.12
C LEU A 319 10.05 -3.15 -7.20
N LEU A 320 10.97 -3.68 -6.39
CA LEU A 320 11.78 -2.86 -5.49
C LEU A 320 12.78 -1.97 -6.26
N LYS A 321 13.35 -2.49 -7.36
CA LYS A 321 14.22 -1.72 -8.25
C LYS A 321 13.48 -0.53 -8.86
N TYR A 322 12.34 -0.77 -9.51
CA TYR A 322 11.53 0.29 -10.14
C TYR A 322 10.98 1.30 -9.13
N ALA A 323 10.64 0.86 -7.91
CA ALA A 323 10.20 1.77 -6.86
C ALA A 323 11.32 2.74 -6.41
N LYS A 324 12.58 2.35 -6.59
CA LYS A 324 13.74 3.18 -6.27
C LYS A 324 14.10 4.19 -7.35
N ASP A 325 13.76 3.90 -8.59
CA ASP A 325 14.11 4.70 -9.76
C ASP A 325 13.33 6.03 -9.83
N HIS A 326 13.94 7.00 -10.52
CA HIS A 326 13.33 8.30 -10.81
C HIS A 326 12.19 8.16 -11.82
N GLN A 327 11.10 8.89 -11.58
CA GLN A 327 9.97 8.89 -12.51
C GLN A 327 10.33 9.52 -13.85
N ILE A 328 11.07 10.63 -13.81
CA ILE A 328 11.51 11.35 -15.01
C ILE A 328 12.97 11.03 -15.20
N ASP A 329 13.33 10.44 -16.35
CA ASP A 329 14.73 10.20 -16.69
C ASP A 329 15.45 11.55 -16.79
N PRO A 330 16.52 11.79 -16.00
CA PRO A 330 17.20 13.08 -15.98
C PRO A 330 17.92 13.43 -17.29
N GLY A 331 18.28 12.43 -18.10
CA GLY A 331 19.00 12.59 -19.36
C GLY A 331 18.08 12.75 -20.57
N THR A 332 16.93 12.06 -20.58
CA THR A 332 16.00 12.05 -21.72
C THR A 332 14.73 12.86 -21.47
N GLY A 333 14.36 13.09 -20.21
CA GLY A 333 13.08 13.69 -19.82
C GLY A 333 11.88 12.75 -19.99
N GLU A 334 12.11 11.47 -20.31
CA GLU A 334 11.05 10.46 -20.48
C GLU A 334 10.38 10.13 -19.13
N VAL A 335 9.07 9.90 -19.16
CA VAL A 335 8.29 9.59 -17.96
C VAL A 335 8.09 8.08 -17.84
N HIS A 336 8.68 7.49 -16.80
CA HIS A 336 8.65 6.05 -16.50
C HIS A 336 7.49 5.70 -15.58
N SER A 337 6.32 5.43 -16.17
CA SER A 337 5.10 5.09 -15.42
C SER A 337 5.23 3.86 -14.51
N LEU A 338 6.07 2.87 -14.87
CA LEU A 338 6.31 1.67 -14.07
C LEU A 338 6.90 1.97 -12.68
N THR A 339 7.61 3.09 -12.51
CA THR A 339 8.19 3.48 -11.21
C THR A 339 7.11 3.82 -10.19
N ILE A 340 6.10 4.61 -10.60
CA ILE A 340 4.95 4.97 -9.75
C ILE A 340 4.06 3.76 -9.51
N ILE A 341 3.84 2.93 -10.54
CA ILE A 341 3.11 1.66 -10.39
C ILE A 341 3.78 0.79 -9.30
N ALA A 342 5.10 0.67 -9.32
CA ALA A 342 5.83 -0.11 -8.35
C ALA A 342 5.68 0.44 -6.91
N ARG A 343 5.82 1.76 -6.73
CA ARG A 343 5.58 2.42 -5.43
C ARG A 343 4.14 2.27 -4.96
N ALA A 344 3.17 2.41 -5.86
CA ALA A 344 1.75 2.22 -5.56
C ALA A 344 1.48 0.80 -5.06
N ILE A 345 1.97 -0.23 -5.74
CA ILE A 345 1.82 -1.64 -5.33
C ILE A 345 2.39 -1.87 -3.94
N LEU A 346 3.62 -1.39 -3.70
CA LEU A 346 4.31 -1.55 -2.44
C LEU A 346 3.57 -0.86 -1.28
N LEU A 347 3.04 0.35 -1.52
CA LEU A 347 2.27 1.08 -0.53
C LEU A 347 0.88 0.46 -0.31
N LEU A 348 0.23 -0.03 -1.36
CA LEU A 348 -1.04 -0.73 -1.26
C LEU A 348 -0.90 -2.05 -0.50
N ARG A 349 0.17 -2.83 -0.74
CA ARG A 349 0.52 -4.00 0.06
C ARG A 349 0.67 -3.63 1.54
N PHE A 350 1.39 -2.55 1.83
CA PHE A 350 1.56 -2.05 3.20
C PHE A 350 0.21 -1.76 3.88
N CYS A 351 -0.68 -1.08 3.16
CA CYS A 351 -2.01 -0.72 3.64
C CYS A 351 -2.94 -1.94 3.82
N CYS A 352 -2.87 -2.92 2.91
CA CYS A 352 -3.54 -4.21 3.08
C CYS A 352 -3.12 -4.89 4.38
N GLY A 353 -1.82 -4.88 4.70
CA GLY A 353 -1.31 -5.40 5.97
C GLY A 353 -1.86 -4.66 7.20
N ALA A 354 -1.91 -3.33 7.14
CA ALA A 354 -2.49 -2.51 8.20
C ALA A 354 -4.00 -2.76 8.40
N CYS A 355 -4.75 -2.91 7.30
CA CYS A 355 -6.18 -3.25 7.33
C CYS A 355 -6.40 -4.66 7.90
N SER A 356 -5.65 -5.65 7.41
CA SER A 356 -5.75 -7.04 7.89
C SER A 356 -5.44 -7.14 9.39
N PHE A 357 -4.44 -6.40 9.87
CA PHE A 357 -4.16 -6.30 11.31
C PHE A 357 -5.37 -5.75 12.08
N LEU A 358 -5.96 -4.64 11.64
CA LEU A 358 -7.14 -4.06 12.29
C LEU A 358 -8.34 -5.01 12.27
N PHE A 359 -8.57 -5.70 11.15
CA PHE A 359 -9.64 -6.69 11.03
C PHE A 359 -9.44 -7.85 12.00
N LYS A 360 -8.26 -8.47 12.02
CA LYS A 360 -7.93 -9.56 12.95
C LYS A 360 -8.08 -9.11 14.41
N LYS A 361 -7.55 -7.94 14.77
CA LYS A 361 -7.65 -7.37 16.13
C LYS A 361 -9.10 -7.18 16.58
N ASN A 362 -9.98 -6.77 15.68
CA ASN A 362 -11.39 -6.49 15.97
C ASN A 362 -12.33 -7.65 15.57
N SER A 363 -11.76 -8.83 15.28
CA SER A 363 -12.50 -10.03 14.85
C SER A 363 -13.45 -9.76 13.67
N ILE A 364 -13.06 -8.91 12.72
CA ILE A 364 -13.78 -8.68 11.47
C ILE A 364 -13.45 -9.82 10.53
N SER A 365 -14.49 -10.47 10.02
CA SER A 365 -14.41 -11.60 9.08
C SER A 365 -14.96 -11.21 7.71
N LYS A 366 -14.69 -12.02 6.68
CA LYS A 366 -15.35 -11.87 5.37
C LYS A 366 -16.87 -11.74 5.48
N ASN A 367 -17.52 -12.50 6.36
CA ASN A 367 -18.97 -12.46 6.55
C ASN A 367 -19.48 -11.08 7.00
N ASP A 368 -18.70 -10.36 7.81
CA ASP A 368 -19.05 -9.02 8.26
C ASP A 368 -19.04 -8.00 7.11
N LEU A 369 -18.19 -8.21 6.11
CA LEU A 369 -17.97 -7.31 4.98
C LEU A 369 -18.48 -7.85 3.63
N ASP A 370 -19.15 -9.01 3.62
CA ASP A 370 -19.57 -9.71 2.41
C ASP A 370 -20.46 -8.84 1.52
N PHE A 371 -21.35 -8.03 2.13
CA PHE A 371 -22.19 -7.07 1.41
C PHE A 371 -21.39 -6.02 0.65
N TYR A 372 -20.27 -5.56 1.21
CA TYR A 372 -19.41 -4.55 0.62
C TYR A 372 -18.50 -5.17 -0.44
N ILE A 373 -17.87 -6.31 -0.13
CA ILE A 373 -17.04 -7.09 -1.06
C ILE A 373 -17.84 -7.45 -2.30
N HIS A 374 -19.09 -7.90 -2.13
CA HIS A 374 -19.99 -8.22 -3.24
C HIS A 374 -20.20 -7.01 -4.16
N LYS A 375 -20.55 -5.87 -3.56
CA LYS A 375 -20.77 -4.63 -4.30
C LYS A 375 -19.52 -4.18 -5.05
N VAL A 376 -18.34 -4.30 -4.42
CA VAL A 376 -17.04 -3.98 -5.04
C VAL A 376 -16.79 -4.90 -6.24
N GLY A 377 -16.89 -6.21 -6.06
CA GLY A 377 -16.62 -7.17 -7.14
C GLY A 377 -17.55 -7.00 -8.35
N GLN A 378 -18.84 -6.76 -8.12
CA GLN A 378 -19.78 -6.44 -9.20
C GLN A 378 -19.46 -5.10 -9.87
N SER A 379 -19.24 -4.05 -9.08
CA SER A 379 -19.00 -2.70 -9.62
C SER A 379 -17.70 -2.61 -10.40
N TYR A 380 -16.71 -3.43 -10.06
CA TYR A 380 -15.41 -3.48 -10.73
C TYR A 380 -15.36 -4.54 -11.85
N GLY A 381 -16.45 -5.26 -12.10
CA GLY A 381 -16.50 -6.29 -13.15
C GLY A 381 -15.58 -7.48 -12.89
N ILE A 382 -15.42 -7.88 -11.63
CA ILE A 382 -14.59 -9.04 -11.23
C ILE A 382 -15.43 -10.32 -11.31
N TRP A 383 -16.70 -10.26 -10.87
CA TRP A 383 -17.67 -11.34 -10.96
C TRP A 383 -19.10 -10.81 -11.15
N ASP A 384 -20.00 -11.67 -11.62
CA ASP A 384 -21.40 -11.31 -11.90
C ASP A 384 -22.31 -11.47 -10.67
N THR A 385 -22.46 -12.69 -10.15
CA THR A 385 -23.54 -13.01 -9.21
C THR A 385 -23.11 -13.47 -7.83
N VAL A 386 -21.97 -14.14 -7.67
CA VAL A 386 -21.59 -14.77 -6.40
C VAL A 386 -20.16 -14.39 -6.02
N ASN A 387 -19.95 -14.06 -4.76
CA ASN A 387 -18.62 -13.86 -4.21
C ASN A 387 -17.87 -15.20 -4.20
N PRO A 388 -16.58 -15.25 -4.56
CA PRO A 388 -15.81 -16.47 -4.38
C PRO A 388 -15.77 -16.84 -2.89
N GLU A 389 -15.72 -18.13 -2.58
CA GLU A 389 -15.63 -18.61 -1.20
C GLU A 389 -14.34 -18.12 -0.55
N ASP A 390 -13.23 -18.30 -1.25
CA ASP A 390 -11.91 -17.75 -0.93
C ASP A 390 -11.55 -16.65 -1.93
N LEU A 391 -11.23 -15.45 -1.45
CA LEU A 391 -10.82 -14.34 -2.33
C LEU A 391 -9.49 -14.61 -3.05
N ARG A 392 -8.68 -15.57 -2.56
CA ARG A 392 -7.42 -15.98 -3.19
C ARG A 392 -7.64 -16.75 -4.50
N ASP A 393 -8.83 -17.34 -4.70
CA ASP A 393 -9.19 -18.03 -5.94
C ASP A 393 -9.19 -17.09 -7.15
N LEU A 394 -9.31 -15.77 -6.93
CA LEU A 394 -9.20 -14.75 -7.98
C LEU A 394 -7.82 -14.74 -8.67
N TRP A 395 -6.80 -15.36 -8.07
CA TRP A 395 -5.47 -15.53 -8.65
C TRP A 395 -5.45 -16.52 -9.81
N THR A 396 -6.34 -17.52 -9.83
CA THR A 396 -6.33 -18.56 -10.88
C THR A 396 -6.43 -17.95 -12.27
N ASP A 397 -7.37 -17.03 -12.49
CA ASP A 397 -7.52 -16.33 -13.77
C ASP A 397 -6.26 -15.53 -14.15
N ILE A 398 -5.56 -14.95 -13.17
CA ILE A 398 -4.33 -14.19 -13.40
C ILE A 398 -3.19 -15.13 -13.76
N ASN A 399 -3.02 -16.22 -13.03
CA ASN A 399 -1.96 -17.20 -13.26
C ASN A 399 -2.03 -17.79 -14.67
N ASP A 400 -3.24 -18.16 -15.13
CA ASP A 400 -3.45 -18.68 -16.48
C ASP A 400 -3.05 -17.63 -17.54
N LEU A 401 -3.41 -16.35 -17.32
CA LEU A 401 -3.00 -15.26 -18.20
C LEU A 401 -1.49 -15.03 -18.23
N LEU A 402 -0.81 -15.16 -17.08
CA LEU A 402 0.65 -15.01 -17.02
C LEU A 402 1.37 -16.11 -17.79
N ILE A 403 0.88 -17.35 -17.72
CA ILE A 403 1.38 -18.49 -18.50
C ILE A 403 1.18 -18.22 -20.00
N ASP A 404 -0.01 -17.75 -20.40
CA ASP A 404 -0.30 -17.40 -21.79
C ASP A 404 0.62 -16.28 -22.31
N PHE A 405 0.90 -15.27 -21.48
CA PHE A 405 1.85 -14.21 -21.81
C PHE A 405 3.27 -14.73 -22.01
N GLU A 406 3.73 -15.64 -21.14
CA GLU A 406 5.07 -16.26 -21.25
C GLU A 406 5.20 -17.00 -22.59
N GLN A 407 4.25 -17.89 -22.90
CA GLN A 407 4.21 -18.62 -24.17
C GLN A 407 4.15 -17.67 -25.37
N TYR A 408 3.34 -16.61 -25.28
CA TYR A 408 3.25 -15.60 -26.33
C TYR A 408 4.60 -14.90 -26.56
N PHE A 409 5.34 -14.54 -25.50
CA PHE A 409 6.63 -13.86 -25.60
C PHE A 409 7.77 -14.77 -26.08
N GLU A 410 7.68 -16.09 -25.90
CA GLU A 410 8.62 -17.02 -26.52
C GLU A 410 8.53 -17.01 -28.05
N ALA A 411 7.31 -16.93 -28.59
CA ALA A 411 7.07 -16.99 -30.02
C ALA A 411 6.99 -15.61 -30.70
N ASN A 412 6.68 -14.55 -29.97
CA ASN A 412 6.34 -13.25 -30.54
C ASN A 412 7.01 -12.09 -29.77
N THR A 413 7.19 -10.96 -30.44
CA THR A 413 7.56 -9.69 -29.81
C THR A 413 6.61 -8.62 -30.31
N PRO A 414 5.66 -8.13 -29.48
CA PRO A 414 4.68 -7.18 -29.94
C PRO A 414 5.34 -5.85 -30.31
N SER A 415 5.15 -5.40 -31.54
CA SER A 415 5.76 -4.16 -32.04
C SER A 415 5.08 -2.90 -31.49
N ASN A 416 3.79 -3.01 -31.13
CA ASN A 416 2.99 -1.97 -30.52
C ASN A 416 1.74 -2.58 -29.86
N ILE A 417 0.93 -1.75 -29.20
CA ILE A 417 -0.28 -2.16 -28.48
C ILE A 417 -1.33 -2.77 -29.41
N TYR A 418 -1.52 -2.22 -30.61
CA TYR A 418 -2.47 -2.78 -31.58
C TYR A 418 -2.05 -4.19 -31.99
N ASN A 419 -0.76 -4.39 -32.28
CA ASN A 419 -0.22 -5.70 -32.59
C ASN A 419 -0.44 -6.67 -31.44
N LEU A 420 -0.09 -6.31 -30.20
CA LEU A 420 -0.38 -7.12 -29.00
C LEU A 420 -1.85 -7.55 -28.95
N LYS A 421 -2.79 -6.60 -29.02
CA LYS A 421 -4.23 -6.88 -28.89
C LYS A 421 -4.81 -7.71 -30.04
N THR A 422 -4.14 -7.78 -31.19
CA THR A 422 -4.63 -8.51 -32.37
C THR A 422 -3.94 -9.86 -32.55
N THR A 423 -2.72 -10.05 -32.03
CA THR A 423 -1.98 -11.31 -32.17
C THR A 423 -1.94 -12.14 -30.89
N PHE A 424 -2.16 -11.55 -29.72
CA PHE A 424 -2.24 -12.30 -28.47
C PHE A 424 -3.69 -12.73 -28.20
N THR A 425 -4.01 -13.98 -28.53
CA THR A 425 -5.36 -14.56 -28.36
C THR A 425 -5.78 -14.70 -26.90
N GLY A 426 -4.83 -14.79 -25.97
CA GLY A 426 -5.06 -14.84 -24.53
C GLY A 426 -5.28 -13.48 -23.88
N TYR A 427 -5.29 -12.37 -24.64
CA TYR A 427 -5.49 -11.05 -24.04
C TYR A 427 -6.86 -10.95 -23.37
N SER A 428 -6.86 -10.62 -22.07
CA SER A 428 -8.07 -10.43 -21.26
C SER A 428 -7.96 -9.17 -20.42
N GLU A 429 -9.09 -8.46 -20.24
CA GLU A 429 -9.16 -7.28 -19.37
C GLU A 429 -8.84 -7.62 -17.91
N VAL A 430 -9.02 -8.90 -17.52
CA VAL A 430 -8.66 -9.44 -16.20
C VAL A 430 -7.19 -9.15 -15.84
N TYR A 431 -6.30 -9.14 -16.84
CA TYR A 431 -4.88 -8.81 -16.63
C TYR A 431 -4.66 -7.41 -16.03
N THR A 432 -5.58 -6.48 -16.27
CA THR A 432 -5.51 -5.10 -15.73
C THR A 432 -6.15 -4.97 -14.35
N GLN A 433 -6.87 -5.98 -13.86
CA GLN A 433 -7.68 -5.92 -12.64
C GLN A 433 -6.85 -6.16 -11.36
N PHE A 434 -5.86 -5.31 -11.10
CA PHE A 434 -5.08 -5.31 -9.84
C PHE A 434 -5.95 -5.14 -8.58
N SER A 435 -7.20 -4.69 -8.73
CA SER A 435 -8.24 -4.67 -7.69
C SER A 435 -8.49 -6.04 -7.06
N ARG A 436 -8.27 -7.12 -7.82
CA ARG A 436 -8.30 -8.49 -7.29
C ARG A 436 -7.28 -8.68 -6.17
N ALA A 437 -6.07 -8.16 -6.33
CA ALA A 437 -5.03 -8.19 -5.30
C ALA A 437 -5.41 -7.42 -4.04
N GLY A 438 -6.16 -6.34 -4.19
CA GLY A 438 -6.75 -5.64 -3.06
C GLY A 438 -7.70 -6.49 -2.24
N LEU A 439 -8.54 -7.31 -2.89
CA LEU A 439 -9.54 -8.14 -2.23
C LEU A 439 -8.91 -9.25 -1.39
N TRP A 440 -8.03 -10.09 -1.96
CA TRP A 440 -7.35 -11.11 -1.16
C TRP A 440 -6.38 -10.48 -0.16
N GLY A 441 -5.82 -9.32 -0.48
CA GLY A 441 -4.91 -8.59 0.40
C GLY A 441 -5.52 -8.12 1.71
N LEU A 442 -6.84 -7.91 1.79
CA LEU A 442 -7.51 -7.57 3.05
C LEU A 442 -7.40 -8.66 4.12
N GLY A 443 -7.13 -9.91 3.72
CA GLY A 443 -6.97 -11.04 4.63
C GLY A 443 -8.21 -11.37 5.44
N LEU A 444 -9.37 -11.38 4.76
CA LEU A 444 -10.70 -11.64 5.28
C LEU A 444 -11.18 -13.06 5.03
#